data_AF-A0A9N7P1U5-F1
#
_entry.id   AF-A0A9N7P1U5-F1
#
_cell.length_a   1.000
_cell.length_b   1.000
_cell.length_c   1.000
_cell.angle_alpha   90.00
_cell.angle_beta   90.00
_cell.angle_gamma   90.00
#
_symmetry.space_group_name_H-M   'P 1'
#
loop_
_entity.id
_entity.type
_entity.pdbx_description
1 polymer ?
#
loop_
_entity_poly.entity_id
_entity_poly.type
_entity_poly.pdbx_seq_one_letter_code
_entity_poly.pdbx_strand_id
1 'polypeptide(L)'
;LRLTEEQIKNLDLAEIENLLRRHGTTLREYETMPFPDMDNIYSSSDRLILDELNYDRKALAVEHEMLLNKMTAEQRSVYSRIMSVVESGQGGLFFVYGYGGTGKTFLWRTLYAGLRSKGGIVLCVASSGIASLLLPGGR
;
A
#
# COMPACT_ATOMS: atom_id res chain seq x y z
N LEU A 1 -23.56 15.58 19.56
CA LEU A 1 -22.38 15.28 20.38
C LEU A 1 -21.33 16.35 20.05
N ARG A 2 -21.01 17.24 20.99
CA ARG A 2 -20.01 18.30 20.78
C ARG A 2 -18.75 17.85 21.51
N LEU A 3 -17.67 17.63 20.77
CA LEU A 3 -16.38 17.27 21.36
C LEU A 3 -15.87 18.44 22.21
N THR A 4 -15.21 18.12 23.32
CA THR A 4 -14.49 19.12 24.12
C THR A 4 -13.23 19.58 23.39
N GLU A 5 -12.72 20.77 23.73
CA GLU A 5 -11.47 21.27 23.14
C GLU A 5 -10.28 20.32 23.41
N GLU A 6 -10.26 19.67 24.56
CA GLU A 6 -9.26 18.67 24.92
C GLU A 6 -9.34 17.43 24.01
N GLN A 7 -10.55 16.95 23.73
CA GLN A 7 -10.76 15.84 22.80
C GLN A 7 -10.38 16.21 21.36
N ILE A 8 -10.70 17.42 20.91
CA ILE A 8 -10.31 17.92 19.58
C ILE A 8 -8.78 17.96 19.49
N LYS A 9 -8.12 18.59 20.46
CA LYS A 9 -6.67 18.67 20.53
C LYS A 9 -6.01 17.28 20.54
N ASN A 10 -6.59 16.32 21.28
CA ASN A 10 -6.05 14.97 21.36
C ASN A 10 -6.19 14.21 20.02
N LEU A 11 -7.32 14.38 19.32
CA LEU A 11 -7.53 13.81 17.98
C LEU A 11 -6.57 14.42 16.94
N ASP A 12 -6.40 15.74 16.97
CA ASP A 12 -5.49 16.45 16.06
C ASP A 12 -4.03 15.98 16.28
N LEU A 13 -3.60 15.84 17.54
CA LEU A 13 -2.27 15.33 17.88
C LEU A 13 -2.06 13.89 17.42
N ALA A 14 -3.09 13.05 17.47
CA ALA A 14 -3.01 11.68 16.96
C ALA A 14 -2.95 11.63 15.43
N GLU A 15 -3.64 12.53 14.73
CA GLU A 15 -3.51 12.66 13.28
C GLU A 15 -2.10 13.12 12.88
N ILE A 16 -1.53 14.08 13.62
CA ILE A 16 -0.13 14.52 13.43
C ILE A 16 0.85 13.37 13.71
N GLU A 17 0.68 12.63 14.80
CA GLU A 17 1.51 11.45 15.10
C GLU A 17 1.41 10.40 13.97
N ASN A 18 0.21 10.18 13.42
CA ASN A 18 0.02 9.28 12.28
C ASN A 18 0.77 9.76 11.04
N LEU A 19 0.75 11.06 10.74
CA LEU A 19 1.50 11.65 9.63
C LEU A 19 3.00 11.53 9.84
N LEU A 20 3.53 11.85 11.03
CA LEU A 20 4.96 11.75 11.32
C LEU A 20 5.45 10.31 11.21
N ARG A 21 4.69 9.36 11.74
CA ARG A 21 5.05 7.95 11.60
C ARG A 21 4.97 7.45 10.15
N ARG A 22 4.25 8.12 9.22
CA ARG A 22 4.32 7.84 7.76
C ARG A 22 5.63 8.27 7.14
N HIS A 23 6.29 9.25 7.75
CA HIS A 23 7.59 9.74 7.32
C HIS A 23 8.76 9.19 8.15
N GLY A 24 8.50 8.21 9.03
CA GLY A 24 9.54 7.53 9.80
C GLY A 24 9.97 8.27 11.07
N THR A 25 9.23 9.30 11.48
CA THR A 25 9.48 10.09 12.69
C THR A 25 8.32 9.94 13.68
N THR A 26 8.40 10.62 14.82
CA THR A 26 7.34 10.61 15.84
C THR A 26 7.32 11.95 16.58
N LEU A 27 6.17 12.33 17.14
CA LEU A 27 6.06 13.47 18.04
C LEU A 27 7.03 13.37 19.22
N ARG A 28 7.46 12.16 19.60
CA ARG A 28 8.45 11.96 20.67
C ARG A 28 9.83 12.52 20.36
N GLU A 29 10.13 12.81 19.09
CA GLU A 29 11.38 13.45 18.68
C GLU A 29 11.37 14.97 18.89
N TYR A 30 10.24 15.53 19.30
CA TYR A 30 10.07 16.97 19.55
C TYR A 30 9.77 17.21 21.04
N GLU A 31 10.80 17.61 21.81
CA GLU A 31 10.74 17.71 23.28
C GLU A 31 9.60 18.61 23.82
N THR A 32 9.17 19.62 23.07
CA THR A 32 8.12 20.57 23.47
C THR A 32 6.72 20.16 23.04
N MET A 33 6.57 19.09 22.25
CA MET A 33 5.27 18.67 21.72
C MET A 33 4.57 17.67 22.66
N PRO A 34 3.29 17.91 23.01
CA PRO A 34 2.52 16.93 23.76
C PRO A 34 2.24 15.68 22.90
N PHE A 35 2.30 14.51 23.51
CA PHE A 35 1.94 13.26 22.86
C PHE A 35 0.44 12.97 23.06
N PRO A 36 -0.28 12.48 22.03
CA PRO A 36 -1.70 12.15 22.17
C PRO A 36 -1.93 11.04 23.20
N ASP A 37 -2.98 11.17 24.00
CA ASP A 37 -3.52 10.09 24.80
C ASP A 37 -4.22 9.10 23.86
N MET A 38 -3.57 7.95 23.71
CA MET A 38 -3.88 6.91 22.75
C MET A 38 -4.98 5.96 23.25
N ASP A 39 -5.28 5.95 24.54
CA ASP A 39 -6.25 5.03 25.15
C ASP A 39 -7.69 5.33 24.69
N ASN A 40 -7.97 6.57 24.27
CA ASN A 40 -9.26 7.02 23.74
C ASN A 40 -9.36 7.00 22.20
N ILE A 41 -8.26 6.71 21.49
CA ILE A 41 -8.16 6.91 20.03
C ILE A 41 -8.09 5.58 19.28
N TYR A 42 -7.54 4.54 19.90
CA TYR A 42 -7.37 3.25 19.23
C TYR A 42 -8.56 2.30 19.44
N SER A 43 -9.54 2.38 18.53
CA SER A 43 -9.97 1.11 17.93
C SER A 43 -8.82 0.63 17.06
N SER A 44 -8.14 -0.41 17.51
CA SER A 44 -6.96 -1.08 16.93
C SER A 44 -7.10 -1.37 15.42
N SER A 45 -6.93 -0.37 14.59
CA SER A 45 -6.89 -0.53 13.14
C SER A 45 -5.43 -0.67 12.74
N ASP A 46 -5.01 -1.86 12.30
CA ASP A 46 -3.65 -2.10 11.83
C ASP A 46 -3.30 -1.05 10.77
N ARG A 47 -2.34 -0.18 11.08
CA ARG A 47 -2.00 0.95 10.22
C ARG A 47 -1.55 0.51 8.83
N LEU A 48 -0.91 -0.65 8.73
CA LEU A 48 -0.58 -1.26 7.44
C LEU A 48 -1.86 -1.50 6.64
N ILE A 49 -2.91 -2.05 7.24
CA ILE A 49 -4.20 -2.27 6.58
C ILE A 49 -4.82 -0.94 6.15
N LEU A 50 -4.78 0.09 7.01
CA LEU A 50 -5.33 1.41 6.68
C LEU A 50 -4.62 2.06 5.49
N ASP A 51 -3.28 2.07 5.50
CA ASP A 51 -2.50 2.62 4.39
C ASP A 51 -2.85 1.87 3.10
N GLU A 52 -3.03 0.54 3.18
CA GLU A 52 -3.36 -0.31 2.04
C GLU A 52 -4.79 -0.12 1.50
N LEU A 53 -5.73 0.33 2.33
CA LEU A 53 -7.11 0.58 1.94
C LEU A 53 -7.37 2.00 1.44
N ASN A 54 -6.46 2.94 1.69
CA ASN A 54 -6.64 4.37 1.40
C ASN A 54 -6.27 4.80 -0.04
N TYR A 55 -6.16 3.85 -0.97
CA TYR A 55 -5.82 4.14 -2.36
C TYR A 55 -7.07 4.40 -3.21
N ASP A 56 -6.93 5.25 -4.24
CA ASP A 56 -7.99 5.50 -5.21
C ASP A 56 -8.19 4.28 -6.12
N ARG A 57 -9.21 3.49 -5.80
CA ARG A 57 -9.56 2.27 -6.54
C ARG A 57 -9.96 2.54 -7.99
N LYS A 58 -10.58 3.69 -8.29
CA LYS A 58 -11.01 4.03 -9.64
C LYS A 58 -9.81 4.39 -10.50
N ALA A 59 -8.90 5.21 -9.98
CA ALA A 59 -7.64 5.52 -10.66
C ALA A 59 -6.83 4.25 -10.93
N LEU A 60 -6.74 3.35 -9.95
CA LEU A 60 -6.04 2.07 -10.11
C LEU A 60 -6.71 1.13 -11.11
N ALA A 61 -8.05 1.12 -11.21
CA ALA A 61 -8.76 0.32 -12.21
C ALA A 61 -8.45 0.80 -13.64
N VAL A 62 -8.44 2.12 -13.85
CA VAL A 62 -8.08 2.75 -15.12
C VAL A 62 -6.62 2.45 -15.48
N GLU A 63 -5.71 2.60 -14.51
CA GLU A 63 -4.31 2.25 -14.70
C GLU A 63 -4.13 0.77 -15.05
N HIS A 64 -4.82 -0.13 -14.33
CA HIS A 64 -4.76 -1.57 -14.56
C HIS A 64 -5.18 -1.93 -15.98
N GLU A 65 -6.28 -1.36 -16.48
CA GLU A 65 -6.74 -1.58 -17.86
C GLU A 65 -5.71 -1.10 -18.88
N MET A 66 -5.13 0.09 -18.70
CA MET A 66 -4.08 0.61 -19.56
C MET A 66 -2.84 -0.29 -19.59
N LEU A 67 -2.44 -0.82 -18.43
CA LEU A 67 -1.28 -1.70 -18.32
C LEU A 67 -1.55 -3.06 -18.96
N LEU A 68 -2.72 -3.65 -18.74
CA LEU A 68 -3.13 -4.92 -19.36
C LEU A 68 -3.08 -4.87 -20.89
N ASN A 69 -3.48 -3.75 -21.48
CA ASN A 69 -3.49 -3.56 -22.94
C ASN A 69 -2.07 -3.40 -23.53
N LYS A 70 -1.07 -3.09 -22.71
CA LYS A 70 0.34 -2.91 -23.13
C LYS A 70 1.22 -4.14 -22.84
N MET A 71 0.66 -5.19 -22.24
CA MET A 71 1.41 -6.41 -21.90
C MET A 71 1.82 -7.19 -23.15
N THR A 72 3.01 -7.79 -23.11
CA THR A 72 3.38 -8.83 -24.08
C THR A 72 2.61 -10.12 -23.79
N ALA A 73 2.54 -11.04 -24.78
CA ALA A 73 1.87 -12.33 -24.62
C ALA A 73 2.45 -13.16 -23.45
N GLU A 74 3.78 -13.13 -23.28
CA GLU A 74 4.49 -13.85 -22.23
C GLU A 74 4.16 -13.28 -20.85
N GLN A 75 4.22 -11.95 -20.69
CA GLN A 75 3.87 -11.30 -19.42
C GLN A 75 2.39 -11.53 -19.08
N ARG A 76 1.50 -11.48 -20.07
CA ARG A 76 0.06 -11.76 -19.89
C ARG A 76 -0.18 -13.19 -19.44
N SER A 77 0.56 -14.16 -19.97
CA SER A 77 0.50 -15.56 -19.51
C SER A 77 0.85 -15.69 -18.03
N VAL A 78 1.97 -15.08 -17.60
CA VAL A 78 2.38 -15.07 -16.18
C VAL A 78 1.35 -14.37 -15.30
N TYR A 79 0.87 -13.19 -15.71
CA TYR A 79 -0.16 -12.44 -15.00
C TYR A 79 -1.42 -13.26 -14.80
N SER A 80 -1.97 -13.85 -15.86
CA SER A 80 -3.20 -14.63 -15.79
C SER A 80 -3.05 -15.83 -14.86
N ARG A 81 -1.89 -16.47 -14.85
CA ARG A 81 -1.61 -17.60 -13.96
C ARG A 81 -1.62 -17.18 -12.49
N ILE A 82 -0.96 -16.08 -12.15
CA ILE A 82 -0.91 -15.56 -10.77
C ILE A 82 -2.30 -15.08 -10.36
N MET A 83 -2.98 -14.29 -11.20
CA MET A 83 -4.29 -13.72 -10.89
C MET A 83 -5.34 -14.82 -10.66
N SER A 84 -5.34 -15.87 -11.47
CA SER A 84 -6.26 -17.01 -11.30
C SER A 84 -6.09 -17.72 -9.96
N VAL A 85 -4.86 -17.83 -9.46
CA VAL A 85 -4.54 -18.48 -8.18
C VAL A 85 -4.95 -17.58 -7.01
N VAL A 86 -4.72 -16.27 -7.13
CA VAL A 86 -5.18 -15.30 -6.12
C VAL A 86 -6.71 -15.25 -6.04
N GLU A 87 -7.38 -15.23 -7.20
CA GLU A 87 -8.86 -15.18 -7.27
C GLU A 87 -9.52 -16.47 -6.77
N SER A 88 -8.85 -17.62 -6.88
CA SER A 88 -9.34 -18.89 -6.33
C SER A 88 -9.10 -19.01 -4.82
N GLY A 89 -8.42 -18.05 -4.19
CA GLY A 89 -8.05 -18.11 -2.77
C GLY A 89 -7.05 -19.22 -2.43
N GLN A 90 -6.48 -19.88 -3.45
CA GLN A 90 -5.44 -20.88 -3.29
C GLN A 90 -4.14 -20.11 -3.09
N GLY A 91 -3.69 -19.93 -1.84
CA GLY A 91 -2.40 -19.30 -1.57
C GLY A 91 -1.27 -19.95 -2.40
N GLY A 92 -0.21 -19.20 -2.69
CA GLY A 92 0.88 -19.71 -3.51
C GLY A 92 2.14 -18.86 -3.46
N LEU A 93 3.27 -19.47 -3.82
CA LEU A 93 4.57 -18.81 -3.98
C LEU A 93 4.97 -18.83 -5.46
N PHE A 94 5.30 -17.66 -5.99
CA PHE A 94 5.70 -17.50 -7.39
C PHE A 94 7.09 -16.87 -7.45
N PHE A 95 7.94 -17.45 -8.31
CA PHE A 95 9.22 -16.85 -8.67
C PHE A 95 9.19 -16.44 -10.14
N VAL A 96 9.18 -15.12 -10.39
CA VAL A 96 9.19 -14.57 -11.75
C VAL A 96 10.64 -14.28 -12.15
N TYR A 97 11.14 -15.09 -13.09
CA TYR A 97 12.49 -14.93 -13.63
C TYR A 97 12.48 -14.25 -15.01
N GLY A 98 13.52 -13.48 -15.29
CA GLY A 98 13.75 -12.88 -16.60
C GLY A 98 14.98 -11.98 -16.59
N TYR A 99 15.59 -11.78 -17.75
CA TYR A 99 16.76 -10.91 -17.91
C TYR A 99 16.46 -9.43 -17.55
N GLY A 100 17.50 -8.62 -17.45
CA GLY A 100 17.33 -7.17 -17.36
C GLY A 100 16.49 -6.63 -18.51
N GLY A 101 15.61 -5.66 -18.25
CA GLY A 101 14.79 -5.04 -19.29
C GLY A 101 13.52 -5.81 -19.71
N THR A 102 13.26 -7.01 -19.20
CA THR A 102 12.07 -7.81 -19.59
C THR A 102 10.74 -7.34 -18.98
N GLY A 103 10.72 -6.19 -18.32
CA GLY A 103 9.49 -5.60 -17.76
C GLY A 103 8.96 -6.31 -16.51
N LYS A 104 9.80 -6.94 -15.68
CA LYS A 104 9.34 -7.54 -14.39
C LYS A 104 8.63 -6.51 -13.51
N THR A 105 9.19 -5.31 -13.38
CA THR A 105 8.55 -4.21 -12.64
C THR A 105 7.19 -3.84 -13.22
N PHE A 106 7.06 -3.87 -14.55
CA PHE A 106 5.80 -3.63 -15.24
C PHE A 106 4.75 -4.69 -14.86
N LEU A 107 5.12 -5.97 -14.89
CA LEU A 107 4.25 -7.07 -14.45
C LEU A 107 3.79 -6.88 -12.99
N TRP A 108 4.71 -6.56 -12.07
CA TRP A 108 4.37 -6.35 -10.66
C TRP A 108 3.44 -5.16 -10.46
N ARG A 109 3.66 -4.06 -11.18
CA ARG A 109 2.78 -2.89 -11.17
C ARG A 109 1.37 -3.21 -11.69
N THR A 110 1.25 -4.05 -12.72
CA THR A 110 -0.05 -4.51 -13.23
C THR A 110 -0.79 -5.37 -12.21
N LEU A 111 -0.10 -6.30 -11.54
CA LEU A 111 -0.67 -7.10 -10.45
C LEU A 111 -1.14 -6.21 -9.29
N TYR A 112 -0.29 -5.26 -8.88
CA TYR A 112 -0.61 -4.28 -7.85
C TYR A 112 -1.89 -3.52 -8.18
N ALA A 113 -1.96 -2.88 -9.36
CA ALA A 113 -3.11 -2.07 -9.75
C ALA A 113 -4.40 -2.91 -9.84
N GLY A 114 -4.31 -4.13 -10.40
CA GLY A 114 -5.44 -5.03 -10.53
C GLY A 114 -5.99 -5.55 -9.20
N LEU A 115 -5.12 -5.88 -8.24
CA LEU A 115 -5.56 -6.34 -6.92
C LEU A 115 -6.08 -5.19 -6.04
N ARG A 116 -5.40 -4.04 -6.06
CA ARG A 116 -5.80 -2.88 -5.25
C ARG A 116 -7.07 -2.20 -5.76
N SER A 117 -7.30 -2.14 -7.07
CA SER A 117 -8.56 -1.64 -7.63
C SER A 117 -9.77 -2.47 -7.18
N LYS A 118 -9.59 -3.77 -6.94
CA LYS A 118 -10.59 -4.67 -6.34
C LYS A 118 -10.72 -4.54 -4.81
N GLY A 119 -9.91 -3.68 -4.18
CA GLY A 119 -9.88 -3.48 -2.73
C GLY A 119 -9.06 -4.52 -1.96
N GLY A 120 -8.23 -5.31 -2.65
CA GLY A 120 -7.29 -6.21 -1.99
C GLY A 120 -6.17 -5.45 -1.28
N ILE A 121 -5.49 -6.12 -0.34
CA ILE A 121 -4.29 -5.62 0.35
C ILE A 121 -3.07 -6.21 -0.35
N VAL A 122 -2.08 -5.38 -0.72
CA VAL A 122 -0.90 -5.81 -1.48
C VAL A 122 0.34 -5.12 -0.93
N LEU A 123 1.10 -5.85 -0.12
CA LEU A 123 2.34 -5.36 0.49
C LEU A 123 3.51 -5.51 -0.48
N CYS A 124 4.04 -4.38 -0.95
CA CYS A 124 5.23 -4.34 -1.80
C CYS A 124 6.49 -4.14 -0.96
N VAL A 125 7.45 -5.06 -1.08
CA VAL A 125 8.73 -5.00 -0.37
C VAL A 125 9.86 -5.15 -1.38
N ALA A 126 10.90 -4.33 -1.27
CA ALA A 126 12.09 -4.43 -2.09
C ALA A 126 13.36 -4.52 -1.23
N SER A 127 14.34 -5.31 -1.68
CA SER A 127 15.64 -5.41 -0.99
C SER A 127 16.57 -4.21 -1.26
N SER A 128 16.22 -3.35 -2.23
CA SER A 128 17.00 -2.17 -2.62
C SER A 128 16.10 -0.94 -2.68
N GLY A 129 16.61 0.19 -2.20
CA GLY A 129 15.88 1.46 -2.21
C GLY A 129 15.50 1.94 -3.61
N ILE A 130 16.29 1.63 -4.65
CA ILE A 130 15.90 1.97 -6.03
C ILE A 130 14.69 1.15 -6.48
N ALA A 131 14.62 -0.12 -6.07
CA ALA A 131 13.51 -0.99 -6.41
C ALA A 131 12.24 -0.63 -5.64
N SER A 132 12.34 -0.15 -4.39
CA SER A 132 11.18 0.31 -3.62
C SER A 132 10.53 1.55 -4.26
N LEU A 133 11.33 2.47 -4.81
CA LEU A 133 10.82 3.65 -5.53
C LEU A 133 10.04 3.32 -6.82
N LEU A 134 10.35 2.18 -7.45
CA LEU A 134 9.72 1.77 -8.70
C LEU A 134 8.39 1.03 -8.48
N LEU A 135 8.12 0.57 -7.27
CA LEU A 135 6.89 -0.11 -6.90
C LEU A 135 5.98 0.87 -6.14
N PRO A 136 4.70 1.00 -6.51
CA PRO A 136 3.76 1.80 -5.73
C PRO A 136 3.69 1.28 -4.28
N GLY A 137 3.93 2.16 -3.31
CA GLY A 137 3.96 1.76 -1.89
C GLY A 137 5.13 0.86 -1.51
N GLY A 138 6.17 0.78 -2.35
CA GLY A 138 7.37 0.00 -2.07
C GLY A 138 8.09 0.50 -0.81
N ARG A 139 8.46 -0.45 0.04
CA ARG A 139 9.25 -0.25 1.27
C ARG A 139 10.61 -0.91 1.12
#